data_AF-A0AA45WS18-F1
#
_entry.id   AF-A0AA45WS18-F1
#
_cell.length_a   1.000
_cell.length_b   1.000
_cell.length_c   1.000
_cell.angle_alpha   90.00
_cell.angle_beta   90.00
_cell.angle_gamma   90.00
#
_symmetry.space_group_name_H-M   'P 1'
#
loop_
_entity.id
_entity.type
_entity.pdbx_description
1 polymer ?
#
loop_
_entity_poly.entity_id
_entity_poly.type
_entity_poly.pdbx_seq_one_letter_code
_entity_poly.pdbx_strand_id
1 'polypeptide(L)'
;MLSTWFGKRELNDVSVVRRFELSEGLGLGAVTGLGYFAAYLSESAYKAYFGLPSLYADISLNAIVLAMSCIVVVGLLFWVFTQHDHLRRTGQYLLPVLLPLSVGFMLGLKLDFRVEQSLLLIVFYLLLFILFMAALFILAVYKQWVSAGALFIVIMMSVSSASGYLVASNQVEYLVVRKGNATYAVVDVYKESLVLMPVDLKKRTVKPEYLFVDHKTEIQSAMQLQKKRIGPLTLEQ
;
A
#
# COMPACT_ATOMS: atom_id res chain seq x y z
N MET A 1 -51.06 -32.86 5.22
CA MET A 1 -50.84 -31.42 5.49
C MET A 1 -49.55 -31.10 6.24
N LEU A 2 -48.89 -32.06 6.91
CA LEU A 2 -47.61 -31.85 7.62
C LEU A 2 -46.35 -31.98 6.73
N SER A 3 -46.39 -32.74 5.63
CA SER A 3 -45.22 -32.96 4.77
C SER A 3 -44.80 -31.73 3.96
N THR A 4 -45.75 -30.89 3.57
CA THR A 4 -45.50 -29.64 2.84
C THR A 4 -44.91 -28.54 3.72
N TRP A 5 -45.04 -28.65 5.05
CA TRP A 5 -44.54 -27.66 6.00
C TRP A 5 -43.07 -27.92 6.39
N PHE A 6 -42.67 -29.19 6.52
CA PHE A 6 -41.27 -29.57 6.76
C PHE A 6 -40.36 -29.29 5.55
N GLY A 7 -40.79 -29.66 4.33
CA GLY A 7 -40.00 -29.41 3.12
C GLY A 7 -39.79 -27.91 2.84
N LYS A 8 -40.72 -27.04 3.24
CA LYS A 8 -40.61 -25.58 3.07
C LYS A 8 -39.65 -24.93 4.09
N ARG A 9 -39.44 -25.56 5.25
CA ARG A 9 -38.43 -25.13 6.24
C ARG A 9 -37.03 -25.55 5.83
N GLU A 10 -36.83 -26.80 5.43
CA GLU A 10 -35.50 -27.28 4.98
C GLU A 10 -35.01 -26.55 3.72
N LEU A 11 -35.89 -26.28 2.75
CA LEU A 11 -35.52 -25.50 1.56
C LEU A 11 -35.20 -24.03 1.91
N ASN A 12 -35.88 -23.45 2.90
CA ASN A 12 -35.56 -22.11 3.38
C ASN A 12 -34.24 -22.10 4.17
N ASP A 13 -33.98 -23.07 5.05
CA ASP A 13 -32.73 -23.13 5.80
C ASP A 13 -31.53 -23.37 4.88
N VAL A 14 -31.62 -24.30 3.92
CA VAL A 14 -30.54 -24.56 2.96
C VAL A 14 -30.30 -23.36 2.05
N SER A 15 -31.35 -22.63 1.63
CA SER A 15 -31.19 -21.44 0.79
C SER A 15 -30.70 -20.21 1.55
N VAL A 16 -31.05 -20.07 2.84
CA VAL A 16 -30.55 -19.01 3.72
C VAL A 16 -29.08 -19.25 4.06
N VAL A 17 -28.72 -20.47 4.47
CA VAL A 17 -27.32 -20.85 4.78
C VAL A 17 -26.43 -20.67 3.55
N ARG A 18 -26.85 -21.17 2.38
CA ARG A 18 -26.07 -21.05 1.14
C ARG A 18 -25.93 -19.59 0.67
N ARG A 19 -26.91 -18.72 0.93
CA ARG A 19 -26.80 -17.27 0.64
C ARG A 19 -25.86 -16.55 1.60
N PHE A 20 -25.84 -16.95 2.88
CA PHE A 20 -24.96 -16.39 3.88
C PHE A 20 -23.49 -16.70 3.55
N GLU A 21 -23.17 -17.98 3.29
CA GLU A 21 -21.82 -18.44 2.93
C GLU A 21 -21.27 -17.78 1.67
N LEU A 22 -22.11 -17.60 0.63
CA LEU A 22 -21.72 -16.92 -0.62
C LEU A 22 -21.42 -15.43 -0.40
N SER A 23 -22.14 -14.77 0.51
CA SER A 23 -21.95 -13.34 0.78
C SER A 23 -20.69 -13.06 1.60
N GLU A 24 -20.39 -13.91 2.58
CA GLU A 24 -19.20 -13.81 3.42
C GLU A 24 -17.93 -14.21 2.65
N GLY A 25 -18.01 -15.27 1.85
CA GLY A 25 -16.91 -15.71 0.98
C GLY A 25 -16.54 -14.66 -0.07
N LEU A 26 -17.54 -13.96 -0.64
CA LEU A 26 -17.30 -12.85 -1.56
C LEU A 26 -16.57 -11.68 -0.86
N GLY A 27 -16.97 -11.36 0.37
CA GLY A 27 -16.33 -10.32 1.18
C GLY A 27 -14.86 -10.63 1.48
N LEU A 28 -14.57 -11.86 1.91
CA LEU A 28 -13.19 -12.31 2.16
C LEU A 28 -12.35 -12.33 0.87
N GLY A 29 -12.91 -12.81 -0.24
CA GLY A 29 -12.26 -12.79 -1.54
C GLY A 29 -11.95 -11.37 -2.02
N ALA A 30 -12.89 -10.43 -1.84
CA ALA A 30 -12.71 -9.03 -2.20
C ALA A 30 -11.60 -8.36 -1.37
N VAL A 31 -11.60 -8.53 -0.04
CA VAL A 31 -10.55 -7.98 0.83
C VAL A 31 -9.18 -8.54 0.47
N THR A 32 -9.11 -9.84 0.20
CA THR A 32 -7.84 -10.48 -0.20
C THR A 32 -7.36 -9.95 -1.54
N GLY A 33 -8.22 -9.92 -2.56
CA GLY A 33 -7.89 -9.39 -3.88
C GLY A 33 -7.45 -7.93 -3.85
N LEU A 34 -8.15 -7.09 -3.08
CA LEU A 34 -7.75 -5.70 -2.86
C LEU A 34 -6.42 -5.62 -2.08
N GLY A 35 -6.20 -6.47 -1.08
CA GLY A 35 -4.92 -6.52 -0.37
C GLY A 35 -3.74 -6.79 -1.30
N TYR A 36 -3.84 -7.82 -2.15
CA TYR A 36 -2.83 -8.10 -3.19
C TYR A 36 -2.66 -6.93 -4.14
N PHE A 37 -3.76 -6.32 -4.58
CA PHE A 37 -3.74 -5.20 -5.50
C PHE A 37 -3.05 -3.96 -4.92
N ALA A 38 -3.34 -3.59 -3.66
CA ALA A 38 -2.66 -2.50 -2.96
C ALA A 38 -1.16 -2.77 -2.80
N ALA A 39 -0.82 -3.97 -2.34
CA ALA A 39 0.57 -4.35 -2.14
C ALA A 39 1.35 -4.28 -3.46
N TYR A 40 0.77 -4.80 -4.55
CA TYR A 40 1.36 -4.70 -5.89
C TYR A 40 1.58 -3.26 -6.34
N LEU A 41 0.59 -2.38 -6.17
CA LEU A 41 0.70 -0.98 -6.58
C LEU A 41 1.77 -0.21 -5.79
N SER A 42 1.88 -0.49 -4.48
CA SER A 42 2.93 0.07 -3.65
C SER A 42 4.31 -0.41 -4.09
N GLU A 43 4.45 -1.70 -4.37
CA GLU A 43 5.72 -2.29 -4.78
C GLU A 43 6.15 -1.82 -6.18
N SER A 44 5.20 -1.75 -7.11
CA SER A 44 5.41 -1.22 -8.46
C SER A 44 5.84 0.25 -8.42
N ALA A 45 5.21 1.06 -7.57
CA ALA A 45 5.58 2.46 -7.37
C ALA A 45 6.98 2.63 -6.76
N TYR A 46 7.35 1.79 -5.78
CA TYR A 46 8.70 1.75 -5.22
C TYR A 46 9.74 1.46 -6.32
N LYS A 47 9.47 0.49 -7.19
CA LYS A 47 10.37 0.12 -8.30
C LYS A 47 10.46 1.19 -9.37
N ALA A 48 9.33 1.81 -9.71
CA ALA A 48 9.28 2.93 -10.66
C ALA A 48 10.16 4.11 -10.20
N TYR A 49 10.25 4.37 -8.89
CA TYR A 49 11.16 5.40 -8.35
C TYR A 49 12.64 5.12 -8.69
N PHE A 50 13.06 3.85 -8.72
CA PHE A 50 14.41 3.43 -9.12
C PHE A 50 14.53 3.09 -10.62
N GLY A 51 13.48 3.35 -11.42
CA GLY A 51 13.45 3.07 -12.85
C GLY A 51 13.34 1.58 -13.20
N LEU A 52 13.11 0.72 -12.20
CA LEU A 52 12.98 -0.72 -12.38
C LEU A 52 11.66 -1.05 -13.09
N PRO A 53 11.67 -1.91 -14.13
CA PRO A 53 10.44 -2.38 -14.76
C PRO A 53 9.51 -3.07 -13.75
N SER A 54 8.20 -2.84 -13.88
CA SER A 54 7.18 -3.42 -12.98
C SER A 54 7.13 -4.95 -13.00
N LEU A 55 7.73 -5.60 -14.00
CA LEU A 55 7.86 -7.05 -14.09
C LEU A 55 8.68 -7.66 -12.94
N TYR A 56 9.53 -6.86 -12.29
CA TYR A 56 10.31 -7.29 -11.13
C TYR A 56 9.60 -7.08 -9.80
N ALA A 57 8.34 -6.62 -9.78
CA ALA A 57 7.57 -6.45 -8.55
C ALA A 57 7.35 -7.80 -7.85
N ASP A 58 8.08 -8.03 -6.76
CA ASP A 58 7.95 -9.23 -5.93
C ASP A 58 7.20 -8.86 -4.66
N ILE A 59 5.99 -9.39 -4.51
CA ILE A 59 5.09 -8.97 -3.45
C ILE A 59 5.38 -9.80 -2.20
N SER A 60 6.00 -9.19 -1.20
CA SER A 60 6.23 -9.86 0.08
C SER A 60 4.91 -10.16 0.81
N LEU A 61 4.86 -11.32 1.48
CA LEU A 61 3.69 -11.71 2.30
C LEU A 61 3.39 -10.66 3.38
N ASN A 62 4.44 -10.06 3.95
CA ASN A 62 4.30 -8.99 4.94
C ASN A 62 3.57 -7.76 4.35
N ALA A 63 3.89 -7.36 3.12
CA ALA A 63 3.22 -6.24 2.46
C ALA A 63 1.72 -6.52 2.22
N ILE A 64 1.38 -7.75 1.82
CA ILE A 64 -0.02 -8.17 1.63
C ILE A 64 -0.78 -8.14 2.95
N VAL A 65 -0.23 -8.72 4.02
CA VAL A 65 -0.87 -8.77 5.33
C VAL A 65 -1.09 -7.35 5.88
N LEU A 66 -0.11 -6.46 5.72
CA LEU A 66 -0.24 -5.06 6.13
C LEU A 66 -1.34 -4.34 5.35
N ALA A 67 -1.38 -4.52 4.02
CA ALA A 67 -2.40 -3.92 3.16
C ALA A 67 -3.82 -4.42 3.51
N MET A 68 -3.97 -5.74 3.68
CA MET A 68 -5.25 -6.34 4.11
C MET A 68 -5.68 -5.81 5.48
N SER A 69 -4.75 -5.72 6.43
CA SER A 69 -5.04 -5.20 7.78
C SER A 69 -5.55 -3.76 7.74
N CYS A 70 -4.92 -2.91 6.91
CA CYS A 70 -5.36 -1.52 6.72
C CYS A 70 -6.77 -1.45 6.12
N ILE A 71 -7.05 -2.25 5.08
CA ILE A 71 -8.38 -2.29 4.43
C ILE A 71 -9.46 -2.72 5.43
N VAL A 72 -9.20 -3.77 6.22
CA VAL A 72 -10.14 -4.26 7.24
C VAL A 72 -10.40 -3.21 8.31
N VAL A 73 -9.36 -2.57 8.84
CA VAL A 73 -9.51 -1.52 9.88
C VAL A 73 -10.29 -0.32 9.35
N VAL A 74 -9.96 0.16 8.15
CA VAL A 74 -10.69 1.28 7.53
C VAL A 74 -12.15 0.90 7.25
N GLY A 75 -12.39 -0.32 6.76
CA GLY A 75 -13.74 -0.85 6.53
C GLY A 75 -14.56 -0.96 7.82
N LEU A 76 -13.96 -1.43 8.91
CA LEU A 76 -14.60 -1.49 10.23
C LEU A 76 -14.94 -0.10 10.77
N LEU A 77 -14.02 0.86 10.68
CA LEU A 77 -14.31 2.26 11.05
C LEU A 77 -15.47 2.81 10.21
N PHE A 78 -15.46 2.56 8.90
CA PHE A 78 -16.54 2.99 8.02
C PHE A 78 -17.90 2.38 8.41
N TRP A 79 -17.91 1.10 8.75
CA TRP A 79 -19.11 0.39 9.18
C TRP A 79 -19.67 0.93 10.51
N VAL A 80 -18.82 1.12 11.52
CA VAL A 80 -19.23 1.65 12.84
C VAL A 80 -19.91 3.01 12.71
N PHE A 81 -19.35 3.90 11.89
CA PHE A 81 -19.82 5.28 11.75
C PHE A 81 -21.04 5.43 10.83
N THR A 82 -21.29 4.47 9.94
CA THR A 82 -22.51 4.46 9.11
C THR A 82 -23.72 3.87 9.84
N GLN A 83 -23.51 2.93 10.78
CA GLN A 83 -24.58 2.25 11.51
C GLN A 83 -25.14 3.04 12.70
N HIS A 84 -24.30 3.79 13.43
CA HIS A 84 -24.74 4.51 14.64
C HIS A 84 -25.22 5.93 14.31
N ASP A 85 -26.52 6.22 14.46
CA ASP A 85 -27.12 7.50 14.05
C ASP A 85 -26.49 8.74 14.71
N HIS A 86 -26.11 8.67 15.99
CA HIS A 86 -25.40 9.75 16.68
C HIS A 86 -23.99 9.98 16.11
N LEU A 87 -23.26 8.90 15.80
CA LEU A 87 -21.93 8.98 15.19
C LEU A 87 -22.01 9.38 13.72
N ARG A 88 -23.11 9.09 13.01
CA ARG A 88 -23.26 9.44 11.59
C ARG A 88 -23.32 10.95 11.38
N ARG A 89 -24.09 11.68 12.20
CA ARG A 89 -24.24 13.15 12.07
C ARG A 89 -22.93 13.90 12.34
N THR A 90 -22.16 13.45 13.31
CA THR A 90 -20.89 14.08 13.72
C THR A 90 -19.72 13.56 12.88
N GLY A 91 -19.70 12.25 12.62
CA GLY A 91 -18.63 11.54 11.92
C GLY A 91 -18.53 11.85 10.43
N GLN A 92 -19.64 12.20 9.76
CA GLN A 92 -19.60 12.59 8.34
C GLN A 92 -18.70 13.79 8.05
N TYR A 93 -18.44 14.65 9.05
CA TYR A 93 -17.52 15.79 8.92
C TYR A 93 -16.18 15.52 9.61
N LEU A 94 -16.17 14.80 10.73
CA LEU A 94 -14.97 14.54 11.51
C LEU A 94 -14.03 13.51 10.87
N LEU A 95 -14.55 12.37 10.40
CA LEU A 95 -13.70 11.30 9.88
C LEU A 95 -12.93 11.66 8.61
N PRO A 96 -13.55 12.33 7.62
CA PRO A 96 -12.83 12.78 6.43
C PRO A 96 -11.66 13.70 6.72
N VAL A 97 -11.66 14.39 7.86
CA VAL A 97 -10.55 15.26 8.29
C VAL A 97 -9.57 14.50 9.18
N LEU A 98 -10.07 13.72 10.13
CA LEU A 98 -9.26 13.09 11.17
C LEU A 98 -8.40 11.94 10.63
N LEU A 99 -8.90 11.16 9.65
CA LEU A 99 -8.14 10.08 9.03
C LEU A 99 -6.93 10.58 8.21
N PRO A 100 -7.09 11.53 7.27
CA PRO A 100 -5.95 12.18 6.62
C PRO A 100 -4.94 12.78 7.60
N LEU A 101 -5.44 13.47 8.62
CA LEU A 101 -4.61 14.18 9.57
C LEU A 101 -3.84 13.22 10.47
N SER A 102 -4.42 12.09 10.86
CA SER A 102 -3.71 11.06 11.63
C SER A 102 -2.59 10.39 10.82
N VAL A 103 -2.82 10.11 9.53
CA VAL A 103 -1.80 9.59 8.62
C VAL A 103 -0.68 10.61 8.44
N GLY A 104 -1.03 11.87 8.17
CA GLY A 104 -0.05 12.96 8.04
C GLY A 104 0.77 13.16 9.32
N PHE A 105 0.14 13.08 10.49
CA PHE A 105 0.81 13.16 11.78
C PHE A 105 1.75 11.98 12.02
N MET A 106 1.32 10.75 11.72
CA MET A 106 2.18 9.56 11.80
C MET A 106 3.40 9.66 10.90
N LEU A 107 3.26 10.20 9.68
CA LEU A 107 4.38 10.44 8.79
C LEU A 107 5.31 11.53 9.34
N GLY A 108 4.75 12.61 9.90
CA GLY A 108 5.52 13.71 10.49
C GLY A 108 6.31 13.33 11.74
N LEU A 109 5.86 12.34 12.52
CA LEU A 109 6.60 11.83 13.68
C LEU A 109 7.84 11.01 13.31
N LYS A 110 7.94 10.52 12.08
CA LYS A 110 9.17 9.85 11.62
C LYS A 110 10.26 10.92 11.42
N LEU A 111 11.15 11.02 12.41
CA LEU A 111 12.23 12.02 12.50
C LEU A 111 13.20 12.06 11.31
N ASP A 112 13.24 11.01 10.49
CA ASP A 112 14.08 10.93 9.28
C ASP A 112 13.32 11.27 7.97
N PHE A 113 12.04 11.64 8.05
CA PHE A 113 11.22 11.94 6.88
C PHE A 113 11.55 13.33 6.31
N ARG A 114 12.15 13.38 5.12
CA ARG A 114 12.51 14.62 4.45
C ARG A 114 11.51 14.91 3.34
N VAL A 115 10.60 15.83 3.61
CA VAL A 115 9.68 16.31 2.56
C VAL A 115 10.38 17.42 1.78
N GLU A 116 10.94 17.07 0.63
CA GLU A 116 11.56 18.04 -0.30
C GLU A 116 10.50 18.84 -1.10
N GLN A 117 9.22 18.50 -0.95
CA GLN A 117 8.09 19.16 -1.61
C GLN A 117 7.76 20.50 -0.94
N SER A 118 7.29 21.46 -1.75
CA SER A 118 6.81 22.75 -1.22
C SER A 118 5.63 22.57 -0.25
N LEU A 119 5.59 23.36 0.82
CA LEU A 119 4.50 23.30 1.82
C LEU A 119 3.11 23.44 1.17
N LEU A 120 2.99 24.25 0.12
CA LEU A 120 1.74 24.44 -0.62
C LEU A 120 1.26 23.15 -1.29
N LEU A 121 2.16 22.36 -1.89
CA LEU A 121 1.81 21.08 -2.52
C LEU A 121 1.33 20.07 -1.47
N ILE A 122 1.97 20.02 -0.30
CA ILE A 122 1.55 19.12 0.79
C ILE A 122 0.13 19.48 1.25
N VAL A 123 -0.14 20.76 1.49
CA VAL A 123 -1.46 21.23 1.90
C VAL A 123 -2.50 20.95 0.81
N PHE A 124 -2.14 21.13 -0.46
CA PHE A 124 -3.02 20.80 -1.59
C PHE A 124 -3.39 19.32 -1.62
N TYR A 125 -2.41 18.41 -1.50
CA TYR A 125 -2.68 16.97 -1.46
C TYR A 125 -3.50 16.56 -0.23
N LEU A 126 -3.26 17.18 0.93
CA LEU A 126 -4.05 16.94 2.14
C LEU A 126 -5.52 17.34 1.93
N LEU A 127 -5.77 18.54 1.38
CA LEU A 127 -7.12 19.02 1.09
C LEU A 127 -7.83 18.13 0.07
N LEU A 128 -7.12 17.71 -0.98
CA LEU A 128 -7.64 16.79 -1.98
C LEU A 128 -8.03 15.43 -1.36
N PHE A 129 -7.21 14.90 -0.46
CA PHE A 129 -7.49 13.64 0.23
C PHE A 129 -8.69 13.77 1.18
N ILE A 130 -8.81 14.89 1.91
CA ILE A 130 -10.00 15.20 2.73
C ILE A 130 -11.27 15.26 1.86
N LEU A 131 -11.21 15.92 0.69
CA LEU A 131 -12.32 16.02 -0.24
C LEU A 131 -12.78 14.63 -0.73
N PHE A 132 -11.85 13.78 -1.15
CA PHE A 132 -12.17 12.42 -1.60
C PHE A 132 -12.77 11.57 -0.48
N MET A 133 -12.26 11.67 0.75
CA MET A 133 -12.83 10.98 1.90
C MET A 133 -14.23 11.50 2.25
N ALA A 134 -14.47 12.81 2.15
CA ALA A 134 -15.78 13.38 2.39
C ALA A 134 -16.79 12.91 1.34
N ALA A 135 -16.39 12.90 0.07
CA ALA A 135 -17.21 12.35 -1.02
C ALA A 135 -17.54 10.87 -0.79
N LEU A 136 -16.57 10.05 -0.36
CA LEU A 136 -16.79 8.64 -0.02
C LEU A 136 -17.87 8.47 1.06
N PHE A 137 -17.78 9.26 2.14
CA PHE A 137 -18.77 9.23 3.22
C PHE A 137 -20.15 9.66 2.76
N ILE A 138 -20.24 10.75 1.99
CA ILE A 138 -21.50 11.26 1.44
C ILE A 138 -22.17 10.17 0.58
N LEU A 139 -21.42 9.58 -0.35
CA LEU A 139 -21.93 8.51 -1.23
C LEU A 139 -22.46 7.31 -0.44
N ALA A 140 -21.76 6.90 0.62
CA ALA A 140 -22.22 5.81 1.47
C ALA A 140 -23.46 6.16 2.29
N VAL A 141 -23.57 7.39 2.80
CA VAL A 141 -24.78 7.86 3.51
C VAL A 141 -25.99 7.87 2.58
N TYR A 142 -25.81 8.29 1.32
CA TYR A 142 -26.83 8.22 0.28
C TYR A 142 -27.03 6.80 -0.30
N LYS A 143 -26.37 5.78 0.27
CA LYS A 143 -26.46 4.35 -0.12
C LYS A 143 -26.07 4.08 -1.58
N GLN A 144 -25.24 4.94 -2.17
CA GLN A 144 -24.67 4.75 -3.50
C GLN A 144 -23.43 3.84 -3.44
N TRP A 145 -23.65 2.57 -3.06
CA TRP A 145 -22.58 1.61 -2.76
C TRP A 145 -21.63 1.34 -3.95
N VAL A 146 -22.15 1.34 -5.18
CA VAL A 146 -21.32 1.13 -6.39
C VAL A 146 -20.34 2.29 -6.59
N SER A 147 -20.84 3.54 -6.53
CA SER A 147 -20.00 4.74 -6.66
C SER A 147 -19.03 4.90 -5.50
N ALA A 148 -19.47 4.58 -4.28
CA ALA A 148 -18.61 4.57 -3.09
C ALA A 148 -17.48 3.53 -3.24
N GLY A 149 -17.79 2.32 -3.72
CA GLY A 149 -16.79 1.28 -3.99
C GLY A 149 -15.78 1.68 -5.07
N ALA A 150 -16.24 2.28 -6.17
CA ALA A 150 -15.35 2.79 -7.22
C ALA A 150 -14.41 3.89 -6.69
N LEU A 151 -14.96 4.84 -5.92
CA LEU A 151 -14.16 5.89 -5.30
C LEU A 151 -13.15 5.34 -4.28
N PHE A 152 -13.54 4.34 -3.50
CA PHE A 152 -12.64 3.65 -2.58
C PHE A 152 -11.45 3.04 -3.32
N ILE A 153 -11.68 2.38 -4.46
CA ILE A 153 -10.60 1.80 -5.28
C ILE A 153 -9.66 2.91 -5.79
N VAL A 154 -10.18 4.06 -6.24
CA VAL A 154 -9.36 5.20 -6.70
C VAL A 154 -8.49 5.76 -5.57
N ILE A 155 -9.08 5.94 -4.38
CA ILE A 155 -8.35 6.39 -3.19
C ILE A 155 -7.27 5.38 -2.83
N MET A 156 -7.60 4.10 -2.80
CA MET A 156 -6.68 3.01 -2.49
C MET A 156 -5.51 2.94 -3.49
N MET A 157 -5.77 3.07 -4.79
CA MET A 157 -4.73 3.12 -5.82
C MET A 157 -3.77 4.28 -5.55
N SER A 158 -4.32 5.47 -5.30
CA SER A 158 -3.54 6.68 -5.04
C SER A 158 -2.67 6.55 -3.78
N VAL A 159 -3.25 6.07 -2.67
CA VAL A 159 -2.55 5.89 -1.39
C VAL A 159 -1.47 4.81 -1.51
N SER A 160 -1.76 3.69 -2.18
CA SER A 160 -0.81 2.59 -2.32
C SER A 160 0.41 3.02 -3.14
N SER A 161 0.19 3.66 -4.29
CA SER A 161 1.29 4.16 -5.12
C SER A 161 2.08 5.28 -4.41
N ALA A 162 1.40 6.21 -3.75
CA ALA A 162 2.08 7.26 -2.97
C ALA A 162 2.93 6.66 -1.85
N SER A 163 2.44 5.66 -1.13
CA SER A 163 3.18 4.94 -0.09
C SER A 163 4.47 4.33 -0.63
N GLY A 164 4.42 3.64 -1.77
CA GLY A 164 5.60 3.06 -2.41
C GLY A 164 6.67 4.10 -2.76
N TYR A 165 6.27 5.20 -3.40
CA TYR A 165 7.15 6.33 -3.72
C TYR A 165 7.75 6.98 -2.46
N LEU A 166 6.94 7.18 -1.42
CA LEU A 166 7.39 7.78 -0.17
C LEU A 166 8.40 6.90 0.55
N VAL A 167 8.22 5.58 0.54
CA VAL A 167 9.18 4.63 1.12
C VAL A 167 10.50 4.68 0.35
N ALA A 168 10.46 4.62 -0.98
CA ALA A 168 11.66 4.64 -1.83
C ALA A 168 12.46 5.94 -1.67
N SER A 169 11.78 7.09 -1.72
CA SER A 169 12.40 8.41 -1.63
C SER A 169 12.97 8.75 -0.25
N ASN A 170 12.45 8.14 0.82
CA ASN A 170 12.93 8.37 2.19
C ASN A 170 13.89 7.28 2.69
N GLN A 171 14.26 6.31 1.85
CA GLN A 171 15.22 5.29 2.24
C GLN A 171 16.62 5.90 2.34
N VAL A 172 17.22 5.85 3.54
CA VAL A 172 18.53 6.48 3.82
C VAL A 172 19.65 5.48 4.05
N GLU A 173 19.29 4.21 4.29
CA GLU A 173 20.22 3.12 4.56
C GLU A 173 20.19 2.12 3.41
N TYR A 174 21.37 1.82 2.88
CA TYR A 174 21.54 0.84 1.81
C TYR A 174 22.68 -0.12 2.16
N LEU A 175 22.57 -1.35 1.66
CA LEU A 175 23.70 -2.28 1.65
C LEU A 175 24.58 -1.93 0.45
N VAL A 176 25.86 -1.68 0.70
CA VAL A 176 26.79 -1.24 -0.34
C VAL A 176 27.83 -2.32 -0.57
N VAL A 177 28.13 -2.56 -1.84
CA VAL A 177 29.17 -3.47 -2.32
C VAL A 177 30.20 -2.69 -3.13
N ARG A 178 31.48 -2.98 -2.92
CA ARG A 178 32.56 -2.47 -3.78
C ARG A 178 33.06 -3.61 -4.67
N LYS A 179 32.98 -3.43 -6.00
CA LYS A 179 33.51 -4.37 -7.00
C LYS A 179 34.45 -3.57 -7.90
N GLY A 180 35.76 -3.74 -7.70
CA GLY A 180 36.80 -2.95 -8.38
C GLY A 180 36.73 -1.46 -8.03
N ASN A 181 36.65 -0.59 -9.04
CA ASN A 181 36.61 0.88 -8.87
C ASN A 181 35.19 1.46 -8.79
N ALA A 182 34.15 0.61 -8.90
CA ALA A 182 32.75 1.00 -8.83
C ALA A 182 32.11 0.59 -7.50
N THR A 183 31.24 1.45 -6.97
CA THR A 183 30.45 1.20 -5.77
C THR A 183 29.01 0.96 -6.18
N TYR A 184 28.40 -0.10 -5.67
CA TYR A 184 27.02 -0.49 -5.95
C TYR A 184 26.21 -0.46 -4.67
N ALA A 185 24.95 -0.03 -4.74
CA ALA A 185 23.98 -0.20 -3.67
C ALA A 185 22.97 -1.29 -4.04
N VAL A 186 22.62 -2.12 -3.06
CA VAL A 186 21.48 -3.01 -3.13
C VAL A 186 20.24 -2.15 -2.96
N VAL A 187 19.48 -1.98 -4.04
CA VAL A 187 18.23 -1.22 -4.04
C VAL A 187 17.02 -2.11 -3.77
N ASP A 188 17.17 -3.41 -4.05
CA ASP A 188 16.08 -4.36 -3.99
C ASP A 188 16.58 -5.81 -3.98
N VAL A 189 15.69 -6.74 -3.67
CA VAL A 189 15.90 -8.19 -3.76
C VAL A 189 14.78 -8.78 -4.60
N TYR A 190 15.14 -9.48 -5.68
CA TYR A 190 14.19 -10.16 -6.55
C TYR A 190 14.42 -11.67 -6.46
N LYS A 191 13.46 -12.40 -5.86
CA LYS A 191 13.59 -13.84 -5.59
C LYS A 191 14.86 -14.17 -4.77
N GLU A 192 15.84 -14.81 -5.39
CA GLU A 192 17.14 -15.14 -4.77
C GLU A 192 18.28 -14.24 -5.26
N SER A 193 17.98 -13.18 -6.02
CA SER A 193 18.99 -12.30 -6.62
C SER A 193 18.94 -10.90 -6.01
N LEU A 194 20.10 -10.34 -5.67
CA LEU A 194 20.24 -8.94 -5.26
C LEU A 194 20.20 -8.05 -6.50
N VAL A 195 19.42 -6.96 -6.44
CA VAL A 195 19.39 -5.93 -7.47
C VAL A 195 20.36 -4.83 -7.07
N LEU A 196 21.47 -4.76 -7.79
CA LEU A 196 22.53 -3.79 -7.56
C LEU A 196 22.42 -2.66 -8.59
N MET A 197 22.48 -1.42 -8.11
CA MET A 197 22.61 -0.23 -8.94
C MET A 197 23.95 0.47 -8.63
N PRO A 198 24.69 0.94 -9.65
CA PRO A 198 25.91 1.70 -9.41
C PRO A 198 25.56 3.05 -8.77
N VAL A 199 26.27 3.40 -7.71
CA VAL A 199 26.04 4.61 -6.90
C VAL A 199 27.26 5.51 -6.93
N ASP A 200 27.04 6.79 -7.26
CA ASP A 200 28.00 7.84 -6.95
C ASP A 200 27.74 8.35 -5.53
N LEU A 201 28.57 7.92 -4.57
CA LEU A 201 28.45 8.31 -3.16
C LEU A 201 28.64 9.82 -2.92
N LYS A 202 29.28 10.56 -3.85
CA LYS A 202 29.47 12.00 -3.73
C LYS A 202 28.24 12.76 -4.21
N LYS A 203 27.62 12.30 -5.30
CA LYS A 203 26.42 12.92 -5.88
C LYS A 203 25.11 12.39 -5.29
N ARG A 204 25.14 11.25 -4.59
CA ARG A 204 23.97 10.50 -4.09
C ARG A 204 23.01 10.09 -5.21
N THR A 205 23.55 9.85 -6.40
CA THR A 205 22.78 9.43 -7.56
C THR A 205 23.01 7.96 -7.88
N VAL A 206 21.95 7.32 -8.39
CA VAL A 206 21.96 5.97 -8.97
C VAL A 206 21.80 6.07 -10.48
N LYS A 207 22.56 5.30 -11.24
CA LYS A 207 22.30 5.15 -12.69
C LYS A 207 21.30 4.02 -12.92
N PRO A 208 20.41 4.12 -13.93
CA PRO A 208 19.42 3.09 -14.28
C PRO A 208 20.06 1.88 -14.98
N GLU A 209 21.15 1.38 -14.42
CA GLU A 209 21.84 0.16 -14.84
C GLU A 209 21.70 -0.87 -13.71
N TYR A 210 21.23 -2.07 -14.05
CA TYR A 210 20.88 -3.09 -13.06
C TYR A 210 21.76 -4.32 -13.22
N LEU A 211 22.37 -4.75 -12.10
CA LEU A 211 23.08 -6.02 -12.03
C LEU A 211 22.33 -6.95 -11.08
N PHE A 212 21.88 -8.09 -11.59
CA PHE A 212 21.29 -9.16 -10.78
C PHE A 212 22.40 -10.11 -10.33
N VAL A 213 22.55 -10.25 -9.02
CA VAL A 213 23.57 -11.13 -8.43
C VAL A 213 22.87 -12.21 -7.61
N ASP A 214 22.98 -13.46 -8.06
CA ASP A 214 22.38 -14.61 -7.37
C ASP A 214 23.06 -14.90 -6.03
N HIS A 215 22.24 -15.12 -5.00
CA HIS A 215 22.69 -15.44 -3.63
C HIS A 215 23.61 -16.68 -3.59
N LYS A 216 23.35 -17.68 -4.44
CA LYS A 216 24.03 -18.99 -4.36
C LYS A 216 25.43 -18.99 -4.97
N THR A 217 25.70 -18.14 -5.96
CA THR A 217 26.92 -18.23 -6.79
C THR A 217 27.97 -17.15 -6.47
N GLU A 218 27.58 -15.94 -6.03
CA GLU A 218 28.54 -14.85 -5.75
C GLU A 218 28.70 -14.46 -4.26
N ILE A 219 27.77 -14.80 -3.37
CA ILE A 219 27.95 -14.53 -1.92
C ILE A 219 29.00 -15.48 -1.32
N GLN A 220 29.12 -16.70 -1.86
CA GLN A 220 30.16 -17.64 -1.46
C GLN A 220 31.58 -17.20 -1.86
N SER A 221 31.74 -16.24 -2.77
CA SER A 221 33.03 -15.74 -3.26
C SER A 221 33.45 -14.36 -2.68
N ALA A 222 33.05 -14.06 -1.44
CA ALA A 222 33.53 -12.92 -0.64
C ALA A 222 32.96 -11.53 -0.99
N MET A 223 31.69 -11.44 -1.37
CA MET A 223 31.00 -10.15 -1.46
C MET A 223 30.71 -9.58 -0.06
N GLN A 224 31.58 -8.69 0.45
CA GLN A 224 31.36 -8.00 1.73
C GLN A 224 30.29 -6.90 1.57
N LEU A 225 29.07 -7.18 2.04
CA LEU A 225 28.01 -6.18 2.16
C LEU A 225 28.26 -5.30 3.38
N GLN A 226 28.37 -3.99 3.18
CA GLN A 226 28.47 -3.03 4.27
C GLN A 226 27.19 -2.21 4.35
N LYS A 227 26.50 -2.28 5.50
CA LYS A 227 25.38 -1.38 5.78
C LYS A 227 25.92 0.04 5.93
N LYS A 228 25.46 0.95 5.07
CA LYS A 228 25.91 2.35 5.10
C LYS A 228 24.72 3.30 5.00
N ARG A 229 24.70 4.29 5.88
CA ARG A 229 23.78 5.43 5.79
C ARG A 229 24.34 6.42 4.78
N ILE A 230 23.74 6.47 3.60
CA ILE A 230 24.19 7.33 2.48
C ILE A 230 23.19 8.43 2.13
N GLY A 231 22.01 8.41 2.75
CA GLY A 231 20.91 9.34 2.46
C GLY A 231 20.03 8.84 1.31
N PRO A 232 18.97 9.58 0.95
CA PRO A 232 18.08 9.18 -0.14
C PRO A 232 18.82 9.22 -1.47
N LEU A 233 18.61 8.20 -2.30
CA LEU A 233 19.17 8.10 -3.63
C LEU A 233 18.18 8.61 -4.67
N THR A 234 18.68 9.34 -5.66
CA THR A 234 17.89 9.83 -6.79
C THR A 234 18.45 9.30 -8.11
N LEU A 235 17.60 9.07 -9.10
CA LEU A 235 18.05 8.70 -10.45
C LEU A 235 18.86 9.83 -11.08
N GLU A 236 20.02 9.50 -11.66
CA GLU A 236 20.76 10.43 -12.53
C GLU A 236 19.95 10.61 -13.84
N GLN A 237 19.50 11.84 -14.08
CA GLN A 237 18.79 12.25 -15.30
C GLN A 237 19.75 12.48 -16.46
#